data_AF-A0A356NU19-F1
#
_entry.id   AF-A0A356NU19-F1
#
_cell.length_a   1.000
_cell.length_b   1.000
_cell.length_c   1.000
_cell.angle_alpha   90.00
_cell.angle_beta   90.00
_cell.angle_gamma   90.00
#
_symmetry.space_group_name_H-M   'P 1'
#
loop_
_entity.id
_entity.type
_entity.pdbx_description
1 polymer ?
#
loop_
_entity_poly.entity_id
_entity_poly.type
_entity_poly.pdbx_seq_one_letter_code
_entity_poly.pdbx_strand_id
1 'polypeptide(L)'
;MSTGIITSFTLVDFPTENDMTAFFVFMEKHTEALAAELRANGMTKFYVTRVFNKDGKFTIGNWLEYKDSDSYAACEKIWARFTSEVSNKSGLVGKIAPHRCIVQYDYS
;
A
#
# COMPACT_ATOMS: atom_id res chain seq x y z
N MET A 1 21.02 -11.62 -4.50
CA MET A 1 19.73 -11.14 -4.00
C MET A 1 19.99 -10.28 -2.78
N SER A 2 19.41 -9.08 -2.69
CA SER A 2 19.69 -8.18 -1.56
C SER A 2 19.05 -8.73 -0.30
N THR A 3 19.84 -9.02 0.72
CA THR A 3 19.39 -9.49 2.05
C THR A 3 18.84 -8.38 2.93
N GLY A 4 18.55 -7.20 2.37
CA GLY A 4 18.10 -6.03 3.11
C GLY A 4 16.59 -5.97 3.27
N ILE A 5 16.13 -5.38 4.37
CA ILE A 5 14.72 -5.04 4.59
C ILE A 5 14.24 -4.18 3.42
N ILE A 6 13.05 -4.50 2.91
CA ILE A 6 12.42 -3.77 1.83
C ILE A 6 11.31 -2.90 2.41
N THR A 7 11.22 -1.67 1.93
CA THR A 7 10.04 -0.83 2.16
C THR A 7 9.39 -0.46 0.83
N SER A 8 8.07 -0.36 0.83
CA SER A 8 7.30 0.12 -0.31
C SER A 8 6.42 1.28 0.09
N PHE A 9 6.46 2.34 -0.70
CA PHE A 9 5.60 3.51 -0.57
C PHE A 9 4.82 3.68 -1.86
N THR A 10 3.51 3.49 -1.80
CA THR A 10 2.65 3.70 -2.97
C THR A 10 1.74 4.87 -2.69
N LEU A 11 1.93 5.96 -3.43
CA LEU A 11 1.01 7.09 -3.39
C LEU A 11 -0.13 6.88 -4.39
N VAL A 12 -1.33 7.26 -3.99
CA VAL A 12 -2.50 7.29 -4.89
C VAL A 12 -3.12 8.68 -4.80
N ASP A 13 -3.14 9.38 -5.93
CA ASP A 13 -3.80 10.68 -6.05
C ASP A 13 -5.21 10.48 -6.62
N PHE A 14 -6.22 10.93 -5.88
CA PHE A 14 -7.62 10.88 -6.29
C PHE A 14 -8.09 12.22 -6.89
N PRO A 15 -9.05 12.20 -7.83
CA PRO A 15 -9.64 13.41 -8.41
C PRO A 15 -10.43 14.24 -7.40
N THR A 16 -11.16 13.59 -6.49
CA THR A 16 -12.03 14.25 -5.50
C THR A 16 -11.85 13.69 -4.09
N GLU A 17 -12.31 14.45 -3.08
CA GLU A 17 -12.34 13.98 -1.69
C GLU A 17 -13.25 12.78 -1.50
N ASN A 18 -14.35 12.72 -2.26
CA ASN A 18 -15.30 11.62 -2.21
C ASN A 18 -14.67 10.32 -2.69
N ASP A 19 -13.88 10.36 -3.77
CA ASP A 19 -13.16 9.19 -4.28
C ASP A 19 -12.16 8.66 -3.24
N MET A 20 -11.42 9.56 -2.59
CA MET A 20 -10.49 9.21 -1.52
C MET A 20 -11.22 8.65 -0.29
N THR A 21 -12.36 9.23 0.08
CA THR A 21 -13.16 8.77 1.22
C THR A 21 -13.75 7.40 0.95
N ALA A 22 -14.27 7.17 -0.26
CA ALA A 22 -14.73 5.85 -0.71
C ALA A 22 -13.60 4.80 -0.67
N PHE A 23 -12.39 5.19 -1.07
CA PHE A 23 -11.21 4.34 -0.94
C PHE A 23 -10.91 4.00 0.54
N PHE A 24 -10.98 4.95 1.47
CA PHE A 24 -10.77 4.66 2.89
C PHE A 24 -11.82 3.72 3.47
N VAL A 25 -13.10 3.92 3.16
CA VAL A 25 -14.19 3.02 3.59
C VAL A 25 -13.98 1.61 3.02
N PHE A 26 -13.53 1.51 1.78
CA PHE A 26 -13.16 0.25 1.17
C PHE A 26 -11.99 -0.41 1.93
N MET A 27 -10.89 0.33 2.15
CA MET A 27 -9.73 -0.18 2.88
C MET A 27 -10.10 -0.62 4.29
N GLU A 28 -10.89 0.15 5.04
CA GLU A 28 -11.32 -0.21 6.41
C GLU A 28 -11.99 -1.59 6.46
N LYS A 29 -12.83 -1.91 5.47
CA LYS A 29 -13.55 -3.20 5.40
C LYS A 29 -12.67 -4.39 5.03
N HIS A 30 -11.59 -4.18 4.29
CA HIS A 30 -10.83 -5.25 3.64
C HIS A 30 -9.37 -5.37 4.09
N THR A 31 -8.82 -4.34 4.72
CA THR A 31 -7.40 -4.27 5.07
C THR A 31 -7.00 -5.27 6.13
N GLU A 32 -7.89 -5.64 7.06
CA GLU A 32 -7.55 -6.60 8.11
C GLU A 32 -7.20 -7.98 7.53
N ALA A 33 -8.07 -8.51 6.66
CA ALA A 33 -7.84 -9.79 5.98
C ALA A 33 -6.62 -9.73 5.06
N LEU A 34 -6.48 -8.64 4.29
CA LEU A 34 -5.30 -8.41 3.44
C LEU A 34 -4.01 -8.39 4.27
N ALA A 35 -3.99 -7.63 5.37
CA ALA A 35 -2.82 -7.49 6.22
C ALA A 35 -2.46 -8.82 6.91
N ALA A 36 -3.44 -9.66 7.26
CA ALA A 36 -3.17 -11.00 7.79
C ALA A 36 -2.45 -11.87 6.74
N GLU A 37 -2.90 -11.87 5.49
CA GLU A 37 -2.27 -12.63 4.41
C GLU A 37 -0.87 -12.11 4.08
N LEU A 38 -0.69 -10.78 4.02
CA LEU A 38 0.61 -10.16 3.80
C LEU A 38 1.59 -10.47 4.92
N ARG A 39 1.16 -10.42 6.20
CA ARG A 39 2.00 -10.79 7.36
C ARG A 39 2.48 -12.24 7.27
N ALA A 40 1.59 -13.16 6.88
CA ALA A 40 1.95 -14.57 6.68
C ALA A 40 3.02 -14.77 5.60
N ASN A 41 3.22 -13.79 4.72
CA ASN A 41 4.19 -13.81 3.61
C ASN A 41 5.37 -12.84 3.82
N GLY A 42 5.61 -12.41 5.06
CA GLY A 42 6.83 -11.68 5.45
C GLY A 42 6.73 -10.15 5.43
N MET A 43 5.52 -9.59 5.34
CA MET A 43 5.27 -8.18 5.66
C MET A 43 5.38 -7.94 7.18
N THR A 44 6.13 -6.93 7.59
CA THR A 44 6.39 -6.60 9.01
C THR A 44 5.61 -5.37 9.48
N LYS A 45 5.40 -4.38 8.62
CA LYS A 45 4.64 -3.16 8.93
C LYS A 45 3.69 -2.81 7.78
N PHE A 46 2.55 -2.21 8.10
CA PHE A 46 1.59 -1.70 7.13
C PHE A 46 0.85 -0.49 7.67
N TYR A 47 1.03 0.65 7.01
CA TYR A 47 0.27 1.88 7.26
C TYR A 47 -0.51 2.29 6.01
N VAL A 48 -1.75 2.72 6.23
CA VAL A 48 -2.55 3.45 5.25
C VAL A 48 -2.66 4.89 5.77
N THR A 49 -2.19 5.85 5.00
CA THR A 49 -2.04 7.25 5.44
C THR A 49 -2.76 8.22 4.52
N ARG A 50 -3.32 9.32 5.05
CA ARG A 50 -3.67 10.52 4.27
C ARG A 50 -2.49 11.49 4.30
N VAL A 51 -2.09 12.03 3.13
CA VAL A 51 -1.10 13.11 3.09
C VAL A 51 -1.77 14.39 3.57
N PHE A 52 -1.23 15.00 4.63
CA PHE A 52 -1.84 16.17 5.27
C PHE A 52 -1.33 17.52 4.75
N ASN A 53 -0.15 17.54 4.12
CA ASN A 53 0.57 18.77 3.74
C ASN A 53 0.52 19.04 2.22
N LYS A 54 -0.59 18.71 1.57
CA LYS A 54 -0.84 19.03 0.16
C LYS A 54 -2.22 19.66 0.01
N ASP A 55 -2.25 20.99 0.04
CA ASP A 55 -3.49 21.75 -0.06
C ASP A 55 -4.27 21.43 -1.34
N GLY A 56 -5.56 21.18 -1.20
CA GLY A 56 -6.45 20.86 -2.32
C GLY A 56 -6.11 19.55 -3.06
N LYS A 57 -5.34 18.64 -2.44
CA LYS A 57 -5.02 17.31 -2.98
C LYS A 57 -5.58 16.20 -2.12
N PHE A 58 -6.03 15.14 -2.79
CA PHE A 58 -6.59 13.94 -2.17
C PHE A 58 -5.62 12.79 -2.39
N THR A 59 -4.51 12.82 -1.65
CA THR A 59 -3.44 11.83 -1.78
C THR A 59 -3.41 10.91 -0.56
N ILE A 60 -3.37 9.61 -0.81
CA ILE A 60 -3.11 8.60 0.23
C ILE A 60 -1.77 7.92 -0.01
N GLY A 61 -1.23 7.29 1.03
CA GLY A 61 -0.03 6.48 0.97
C GLY A 61 -0.25 5.12 1.60
N ASN A 62 0.14 4.06 0.89
CA ASN A 62 0.30 2.72 1.45
C ASN A 62 1.79 2.49 1.71
N TRP A 63 2.16 2.35 2.98
CA TRP A 63 3.53 2.19 3.46
C TRP A 63 3.66 0.79 4.04
N LEU A 64 4.49 -0.04 3.43
CA LEU A 64 4.70 -1.41 3.88
C LEU A 64 6.19 -1.66 4.06
N GLU A 65 6.51 -2.49 5.04
CA GLU A 65 7.83 -3.03 5.28
C GLU A 65 7.77 -4.54 5.14
N TYR A 66 8.83 -5.12 4.57
CA TYR A 66 8.97 -6.54 4.33
C TYR A 66 10.35 -6.99 4.81
N LYS A 67 10.41 -8.23 5.31
CA LYS A 67 11.64 -8.83 5.82
C LYS A 67 12.79 -8.80 4.80
N ASP A 68 12.50 -9.04 3.52
CA ASP A 68 13.48 -9.15 2.44
C ASP A 68 12.81 -9.03 1.05
N SER A 69 13.61 -9.12 -0.01
CA SER A 69 13.13 -9.05 -1.40
C SER A 69 12.16 -10.17 -1.80
N ASP A 70 12.31 -11.35 -1.20
CA ASP A 70 11.48 -12.51 -1.52
C ASP A 70 10.09 -12.36 -0.88
N SER A 71 10.07 -11.86 0.36
CA SER A 71 8.83 -11.49 1.08
C SER A 71 8.08 -10.39 0.33
N TYR A 72 8.78 -9.38 -0.18
CA TYR A 72 8.18 -8.36 -1.05
C TYR A 72 7.58 -8.99 -2.31
N ALA A 73 8.33 -9.85 -3.02
CA ALA A 73 7.84 -10.48 -4.25
C ALA A 73 6.62 -11.40 -4.01
N ALA A 74 6.55 -12.07 -2.86
CA ALA A 74 5.38 -12.85 -2.46
C ALA A 74 4.18 -11.94 -2.18
N CYS A 75 4.39 -10.87 -1.41
CA CYS A 75 3.36 -9.88 -1.07
C CYS A 75 2.83 -9.13 -2.30
N GLU A 76 3.66 -8.84 -3.30
CA GLU A 76 3.22 -8.13 -4.51
C GLU A 76 2.20 -8.95 -5.31
N LYS A 77 2.29 -10.28 -5.30
CA LYS A 77 1.29 -11.17 -5.93
C LYS A 77 -0.06 -11.09 -5.22
N ILE A 78 -0.04 -10.99 -3.89
CA ILE A 78 -1.25 -10.84 -3.07
C ILE A 78 -1.89 -9.47 -3.36
N TRP A 79 -1.08 -8.41 -3.38
CA TRP A 79 -1.53 -7.06 -3.76
C TRP A 79 -2.09 -6.99 -5.17
N ALA A 80 -1.46 -7.63 -6.15
CA ALA A 80 -1.95 -7.67 -7.52
C ALA A 80 -3.33 -8.34 -7.61
N ARG A 81 -3.53 -9.47 -6.91
CA ARG A 81 -4.83 -10.13 -6.84
C ARG A 81 -5.87 -9.22 -6.17
N PHE A 82 -5.55 -8.68 -4.99
CA PHE A 82 -6.43 -7.78 -4.26
C PHE A 82 -6.85 -6.58 -5.13
N THR A 83 -5.89 -5.86 -5.70
CA THR A 83 -6.16 -4.68 -6.55
C THR A 83 -6.96 -5.03 -7.80
N SER A 84 -6.76 -6.20 -8.41
CA SER A 84 -7.57 -6.65 -9.55
C SER A 84 -9.04 -6.87 -9.17
N GLU A 85 -9.30 -7.48 -8.01
CA GLU A 85 -10.66 -7.70 -7.50
C GLU A 85 -11.35 -6.38 -7.13
N VAL A 86 -10.58 -5.40 -6.66
CA VAL A 86 -11.06 -4.07 -6.28
C VAL A 86 -11.32 -3.20 -7.50
N SER A 87 -10.39 -3.15 -8.45
CA SER A 87 -10.54 -2.38 -9.69
C SER A 87 -11.77 -2.82 -10.47
N ASN A 88 -12.04 -4.13 -10.51
CA ASN A 88 -13.21 -4.68 -11.20
C ASN A 88 -14.55 -4.35 -10.51
N LYS A 89 -14.54 -3.99 -9.22
CA LYS A 89 -15.76 -3.78 -8.41
C LYS A 89 -16.03 -2.32 -8.04
N SER A 90 -14.99 -1.49 -7.93
CA SER A 90 -15.07 -0.18 -7.27
C SER A 90 -15.13 1.01 -8.21
N GLY A 91 -14.65 0.88 -9.45
CA GLY A 91 -14.53 2.01 -10.38
C GLY A 91 -13.62 3.14 -9.88
N LEU A 92 -12.85 2.92 -8.81
CA LEU A 92 -11.96 3.92 -8.21
C LEU A 92 -10.83 4.25 -9.19
N VAL A 93 -10.77 5.51 -9.63
CA VAL A 93 -9.73 6.02 -10.52
C VAL A 93 -8.77 6.86 -9.68
N GLY A 94 -7.51 6.43 -9.60
CA GLY A 94 -6.45 7.17 -8.93
C GLY A 94 -5.14 7.05 -9.69
N LYS A 95 -4.33 8.12 -9.70
CA LYS A 95 -2.97 8.06 -10.24
C LYS A 95 -2.07 7.38 -9.22
N ILE A 96 -1.51 6.23 -9.59
CA ILE A 96 -0.66 5.41 -8.72
C ILE A 96 0.82 5.74 -8.98
N ALA A 97 1.57 6.00 -7.92
CA ALA A 97 3.02 6.21 -7.96
C ALA A 97 3.71 5.27 -6.95
N PRO A 98 4.25 4.12 -7.42
CA PRO A 98 4.94 3.16 -6.57
C PRO A 98 6.42 3.51 -6.41
N HIS A 99 6.91 3.40 -5.18
CA HIS A 99 8.32 3.50 -4.81
C HIS A 99 8.70 2.26 -4.01
N ARG A 100 9.82 1.62 -4.36
CA ARG A 100 10.36 0.41 -3.71
C ARG A 100 11.79 0.68 -3.30
N CYS A 101 12.10 0.43 -2.03
CA CYS A 101 13.32 0.90 -1.40
C CYS A 101 13.98 -0.25 -0.64
N ILE A 102 15.32 -0.27 -0.65
CA ILE A 102 16.12 -1.10 0.26
C ILE A 102 16.50 -0.20 1.45
N VAL A 103 16.16 -0.62 2.66
CA VAL A 103 16.51 0.12 3.88
C VAL A 103 18.04 0.18 4.01
N GLN A 104 18.57 1.39 4.14
CA GLN A 104 20.02 1.62 4.34
C GLN A 104 20.38 1.71 5.82
N TYR A 105 19.50 2.34 6.62
CA TYR A 105 19.68 2.55 8.05
C TYR A 105 18.33 2.40 8.75
N ASP A 106 18.32 1.77 9.93
CA ASP A 106 17.18 1.62 10.81
C ASP A 106 17.59 2.07 12.22
N TYR A 107 16.76 2.89 12.87
CA TYR A 107 16.98 3.47 14.20
C TYR A 107 15.83 3.16 15.16
N SER A 108 14.95 2.22 14.80
CA SER A 108 13.80 1.84 15.63
C SER A 108 14.16 1.01 16.86
#